data_AF-A0A918ZC62-F1
#
_entry.id   AF-A0A918ZC62-F1
#
_cell.length_a   1.000
_cell.length_b   1.000
_cell.length_c   1.000
_cell.angle_alpha   90.00
_cell.angle_beta   90.00
_cell.angle_gamma   90.00
#
_symmetry.space_group_name_H-M   'P 1'
#
loop_
_entity.id
_entity.type
_entity.pdbx_description
1 polymer ?
#
loop_
_entity_poly.entity_id
_entity_poly.type
_entity_poly.pdbx_seq_one_letter_code
_entity_poly.pdbx_strand_id
1 'polypeptide(L)'
;MSRYSSWTEVKRQMREARPEVSDAEWEQRKQAARASTEAYVVGHHLREIREEQGLTQAQVAESVGISQARVSQIERGEIHNLETMRAYATALGARITVTIEYGDRRVGAA
;
A
#
# COMPACT_ATOMS: atom_id res chain seq x y z
N MET A 1 -15.59 6.41 -33.23
CA MET A 1 -16.54 6.58 -32.11
C MET A 1 -15.99 5.85 -30.91
N SER A 2 -15.53 6.57 -29.89
CA SER A 2 -14.79 6.00 -28.75
C SER A 2 -15.74 5.21 -27.83
N ARG A 3 -15.47 3.92 -27.66
CA ARG A 3 -16.30 2.96 -26.93
C ARG A 3 -15.87 2.90 -25.46
N TYR A 4 -15.91 4.04 -24.77
CA TYR A 4 -15.60 4.07 -23.33
C TYR A 4 -16.73 4.75 -22.58
N SER A 5 -17.34 4.00 -21.66
CA SER A 5 -18.30 4.54 -20.71
C SER A 5 -17.59 5.53 -19.78
N SER A 6 -18.21 6.68 -19.54
CA SER A 6 -17.72 7.63 -18.53
C SER A 6 -17.64 6.95 -17.17
N TRP A 7 -16.67 7.32 -16.35
CA TRP A 7 -16.56 6.84 -14.96
C TRP A 7 -17.84 7.10 -14.15
N THR A 8 -18.58 8.15 -14.45
CA THR A 8 -19.90 8.42 -13.86
C THR A 8 -20.97 7.40 -14.28
N GLU A 9 -20.96 6.99 -15.55
CA GLU A 9 -21.85 5.97 -16.12
C GLU A 9 -21.60 4.60 -15.46
N VAL A 10 -20.32 4.21 -15.35
CA VAL A 10 -19.89 2.96 -14.72
C VAL A 10 -20.28 2.92 -13.24
N LYS A 11 -20.07 4.02 -12.50
CA LYS A 11 -20.48 4.12 -11.09
C LYS A 11 -21.99 3.98 -10.91
N ARG A 12 -22.78 4.63 -11.76
CA ARG A 12 -24.24 4.53 -11.74
C ARG A 12 -24.66 3.07 -11.96
N GLN A 13 -24.17 2.47 -13.04
CA GLN A 13 -24.49 1.08 -13.39
C GLN A 13 -24.09 0.10 -12.27
N MET A 14 -22.95 0.31 -11.61
CA MET A 14 -22.52 -0.51 -10.47
C MET A 14 -23.42 -0.39 -9.24
N ARG A 15 -23.96 0.81 -8.95
CA ARG A 15 -24.92 1.00 -7.85
C ARG A 15 -26.27 0.39 -8.18
N GLU A 16 -26.74 0.55 -9.42
CA GLU A 16 -28.01 -0.02 -9.90
C GLU A 16 -27.97 -1.56 -9.95
N ALA A 17 -26.81 -2.15 -10.25
CA ALA A 17 -26.63 -3.60 -10.28
C ALA A 17 -26.56 -4.25 -8.87
N ARG A 18 -26.42 -3.46 -7.81
CA ARG A 18 -26.31 -3.92 -6.42
C ARG A 18 -27.11 -3.03 -5.45
N PRO A 19 -28.45 -2.99 -5.59
CA PRO A 19 -29.30 -2.14 -4.75
C PRO A 19 -29.31 -2.57 -3.27
N GLU A 20 -28.87 -3.78 -2.96
CA GLU A 20 -28.73 -4.32 -1.60
C GLU A 20 -27.55 -3.73 -0.82
N VAL A 21 -26.58 -3.13 -1.50
CA VAL A 21 -25.37 -2.57 -0.87
C VAL A 21 -25.64 -1.12 -0.47
N SER A 22 -25.57 -0.85 0.83
CA SER A 22 -25.75 0.49 1.38
C SER A 22 -24.62 1.46 1.01
N ASP A 23 -24.89 2.76 1.10
CA ASP A 23 -23.87 3.80 0.88
C ASP A 23 -22.70 3.70 1.88
N ALA A 24 -22.98 3.26 3.11
CA ALA A 24 -21.96 3.02 4.13
C ALA A 24 -21.03 1.87 3.73
N GLU A 25 -21.57 0.76 3.24
CA GLU A 25 -20.76 -0.37 2.76
C GLU A 25 -19.94 -0.01 1.52
N TRP A 26 -20.49 0.81 0.61
CA TRP A 26 -19.72 1.34 -0.52
C TRP A 26 -18.55 2.20 -0.08
N GLU A 27 -18.75 3.09 0.90
CA GLU A 27 -17.66 3.93 1.41
C GLU A 27 -16.61 3.09 2.15
N GLN A 28 -17.02 2.09 2.94
CA GLN A 28 -16.09 1.14 3.57
C GLN A 28 -15.26 0.38 2.52
N ARG A 29 -15.89 -0.14 1.45
CA ARG A 29 -15.17 -0.80 0.35
C ARG A 29 -14.18 0.12 -0.33
N LYS A 30 -14.56 1.38 -0.56
CA LYS A 30 -13.69 2.40 -1.15
C LYS A 30 -12.51 2.72 -0.23
N GLN A 31 -12.75 2.87 1.07
CA GLN A 31 -11.69 3.09 2.06
C GLN A 31 -10.73 1.90 2.11
N ALA A 32 -11.25 0.67 2.15
CA ALA A 32 -10.43 -0.53 2.11
C ALA A 32 -9.60 -0.63 0.83
N ALA A 33 -10.20 -0.39 -0.33
CA ALA A 33 -9.49 -0.38 -1.62
C ALA A 33 -8.39 0.68 -1.66
N ARG A 34 -8.66 1.88 -1.11
CA ARG A 34 -7.68 2.95 -0.99
C ARG A 34 -6.51 2.55 -0.08
N ALA A 35 -6.79 2.02 1.11
CA ALA A 35 -5.76 1.56 2.03
C ALA A 35 -4.89 0.45 1.43
N SER A 36 -5.50 -0.52 0.73
CA SER A 36 -4.76 -1.56 0.00
C SER A 36 -3.90 -0.99 -1.13
N THR A 37 -4.39 0.02 -1.86
CA THR A 37 -3.62 0.69 -2.91
C THR A 37 -2.42 1.43 -2.33
N GLU A 38 -2.62 2.17 -1.24
CA GLU A 38 -1.54 2.90 -0.54
C GLU A 38 -0.46 1.93 -0.03
N ALA A 39 -0.85 0.80 0.58
CA ALA A 39 0.09 -0.21 1.05
C ALA A 39 0.87 -0.87 -0.10
N TYR A 40 0.20 -1.18 -1.20
CA TYR A 40 0.83 -1.72 -2.40
C TYR A 40 1.88 -0.77 -2.98
N VAL A 41 1.58 0.53 -3.08
CA VAL A 41 2.52 1.54 -3.59
C VAL A 41 3.78 1.62 -2.73
N VAL A 42 3.64 1.61 -1.41
CA VAL A 42 4.79 1.61 -0.50
C VAL A 42 5.65 0.35 -0.69
N GLY A 43 5.03 -0.83 -0.73
CA GLY A 43 5.73 -2.10 -0.95
C GLY A 43 6.44 -2.14 -2.32
N HIS A 44 5.79 -1.62 -3.35
CA HIS A 44 6.34 -1.52 -4.70
C HIS A 44 7.61 -0.65 -4.73
N HIS A 45 7.60 0.51 -4.09
CA HIS A 45 8.78 1.37 -4.06
C HIS A 45 9.96 0.74 -3.31
N LEU A 46 9.71 0.02 -2.22
CA LEU A 46 10.77 -0.74 -1.54
C LEU A 46 11.37 -1.82 -2.45
N ARG A 47 10.50 -2.51 -3.21
CA ARG A 47 10.92 -3.49 -4.21
C ARG A 47 11.78 -2.84 -5.30
N GLU A 48 11.38 -1.69 -5.85
CA GLU A 48 12.14 -0.97 -6.86
C GLU A 48 13.54 -0.62 -6.35
N ILE A 49 13.64 -0.02 -5.16
CA ILE A 49 14.93 0.32 -4.55
C ILE A 49 15.81 -0.92 -4.36
N ARG A 50 15.23 -2.05 -3.92
CA ARG A 50 15.96 -3.32 -3.80
C ARG A 50 16.49 -3.79 -5.16
N GLU A 51 15.66 -3.76 -6.19
CA GLU A 51 16.01 -4.21 -7.54
C GLU A 51 17.07 -3.32 -8.19
N GLU A 52 17.01 -2.00 -7.97
CA GLU A 52 18.03 -1.03 -8.39
C GLU A 52 19.41 -1.33 -7.76
N GLN A 53 19.44 -1.88 -6.55
CA GLN A 53 20.66 -2.29 -5.86
C GLN A 53 21.13 -3.70 -6.25
N GLY A 54 20.41 -4.41 -7.12
CA GLY A 54 20.74 -5.77 -7.55
C GLY A 54 20.58 -6.83 -6.44
N LEU A 55 19.84 -6.52 -5.38
CA LEU A 55 19.65 -7.40 -4.23
C LEU A 55 18.47 -8.37 -4.44
N THR A 56 18.63 -9.61 -4.03
CA THR A 56 17.54 -10.57 -3.91
C THR A 56 16.74 -10.35 -2.63
N GLN A 57 15.50 -10.83 -2.59
CA GLN A 57 14.69 -10.80 -1.37
C GLN A 57 15.34 -11.57 -0.22
N ALA A 58 16.09 -12.65 -0.51
CA ALA A 58 16.79 -13.44 0.50
C ALA A 58 17.95 -12.66 1.15
N GLN A 59 18.71 -11.88 0.36
CA GLN A 59 19.80 -11.05 0.89
C GLN A 59 19.30 -9.94 1.80
N VAL A 60 18.17 -9.31 1.47
CA VAL A 60 17.54 -8.32 2.35
C VAL A 60 16.93 -8.99 3.59
N ALA A 61 16.33 -10.16 3.44
CA ALA A 61 15.79 -10.92 4.56
C ALA A 61 16.87 -11.24 5.60
N GLU A 62 18.05 -11.67 5.13
CA GLU A 62 19.22 -11.95 5.97
C GLU A 62 19.73 -10.68 6.68
N SER A 63 19.85 -9.55 5.97
CA SER A 63 20.37 -8.32 6.57
C SER A 63 19.44 -7.71 7.63
N VAL A 64 18.13 -7.93 7.52
CA VAL A 64 17.10 -7.43 8.44
C VAL A 64 16.73 -8.46 9.51
N GLY A 65 17.15 -9.72 9.37
CA GLY A 65 16.82 -10.79 10.31
C GLY A 65 15.36 -11.25 10.25
N ILE A 66 14.75 -11.22 9.06
CA ILE A 66 13.36 -11.68 8.82
C ILE A 66 13.34 -12.79 7.76
N SER A 67 12.19 -13.44 7.57
CA SER A 67 12.06 -14.45 6.50
C SER A 67 11.96 -13.81 5.12
N GLN A 68 12.42 -14.50 4.08
CA GLN A 68 12.20 -14.07 2.68
C GLN A 68 10.70 -13.99 2.34
N ALA A 69 9.88 -14.88 2.90
CA ALA A 69 8.43 -14.79 2.78
C ALA A 69 7.90 -13.46 3.33
N ARG A 70 8.43 -12.98 4.46
CA ARG A 70 8.07 -11.70 5.04
C ARG A 70 8.47 -10.52 4.15
N VAL A 71 9.65 -10.56 3.53
CA VAL A 71 10.08 -9.58 2.53
C VAL A 71 9.09 -9.54 1.35
N SER A 72 8.70 -10.71 0.83
CA SER A 72 7.71 -10.81 -0.26
C SER A 72 6.33 -10.27 0.12
N GLN A 73 5.87 -10.50 1.35
CA GLN A 73 4.62 -9.90 1.86
C GLN A 73 4.70 -8.37 1.87
N ILE A 74 5.79 -7.82 2.43
CA ILE A 74 6.03 -6.38 2.50
C ILE A 74 6.01 -5.75 1.10
N GLU A 75 6.73 -6.34 0.14
CA GLU A 75 6.80 -5.82 -1.25
C GLU A 75 5.45 -5.90 -1.98
N ARG A 76 4.51 -6.74 -1.53
CA ARG A 76 3.14 -6.82 -2.05
C ARG A 76 2.14 -5.92 -1.30
N GLY A 77 2.60 -5.14 -0.33
CA GLY A 77 1.74 -4.28 0.49
C GLY A 77 1.05 -5.00 1.64
N GLU A 78 1.42 -6.25 1.95
CA GLU A 78 0.97 -6.97 3.15
C GLU A 78 1.82 -6.50 4.35
N ILE A 79 1.53 -5.27 4.80
CA ILE A 79 2.26 -4.59 5.88
C ILE A 79 1.56 -4.86 7.20
N HIS A 80 2.27 -5.43 8.18
CA HIS A 80 1.70 -5.74 9.49
C HIS A 80 2.41 -5.06 10.68
N ASN A 81 3.60 -4.47 10.48
CA ASN A 81 4.34 -3.79 11.54
C ASN A 81 5.26 -2.68 10.98
N LEU A 82 5.15 -1.48 11.55
CA LEU A 82 5.97 -0.33 11.15
C LEU A 82 7.46 -0.52 11.42
N GLU A 83 7.81 -1.25 12.48
CA GLU A 83 9.20 -1.52 12.84
C GLU A 83 9.93 -2.33 11.76
N THR A 84 9.34 -3.43 11.27
CA THR A 84 9.96 -4.20 10.19
C THR A 84 10.01 -3.42 8.88
N MET A 85 9.00 -2.58 8.59
CA MET A 85 9.06 -1.69 7.44
C MET A 85 10.25 -0.72 7.53
N ARG A 86 10.47 -0.13 8.71
CA ARG A 86 11.63 0.75 8.96
C ARG A 86 12.93 -0.02 8.85
N ALA A 87 13.01 -1.23 9.40
CA ALA A 87 14.20 -2.07 9.33
C ALA A 87 14.52 -2.48 7.89
N TYR A 88 13.51 -2.87 7.10
CA TYR A 88 13.64 -3.11 5.66
C TYR A 88 14.20 -1.84 5.00
N ALA A 89 13.49 -0.71 5.09
CA ALA A 89 13.91 0.53 4.45
C ALA A 89 15.36 0.89 4.82
N THR A 90 15.73 0.75 6.09
CA THR A 90 17.09 1.01 6.59
C THR A 90 18.13 0.09 5.93
N ALA A 91 17.82 -1.19 5.75
CA ALA A 91 18.72 -2.13 5.05
C ALA A 91 18.93 -1.77 3.57
N LEU A 92 17.99 -1.04 2.97
CA LEU A 92 18.14 -0.46 1.63
C LEU A 92 18.76 0.95 1.63
N GLY A 93 19.12 1.51 2.78
CA GLY A 93 19.54 2.90 2.91
C GLY A 93 18.43 3.93 2.72
N ALA A 94 17.16 3.50 2.76
CA ALA A 94 15.97 4.34 2.69
C ALA A 94 15.44 4.69 4.10
N ARG A 95 14.54 5.68 4.17
CA ARG A 95 13.85 6.09 5.41
C ARG A 95 12.35 6.12 5.19
N ILE A 96 11.59 5.56 6.14
CA ILE A 96 10.13 5.69 6.21
C ILE A 96 9.76 6.67 7.32
N THR A 97 9.11 7.76 6.95
CA THR A 97 8.54 8.75 7.89
C THR A 97 7.04 8.53 7.99
N VAL A 98 6.50 8.54 9.21
CA VAL A 98 5.05 8.44 9.45
C VAL A 98 4.53 9.78 9.90
N THR A 99 3.44 10.24 9.27
CA THR A 99 2.74 11.48 9.65
C THR A 99 1.36 11.13 10.20
N ILE A 100 1.01 11.72 11.33
CA ILE A 100 -0.30 11.66 11.95
C ILE A 100 -1.04 12.96 11.60
N GLU A 101 -2.21 12.85 10.99
CA GLU A 101 -3.10 13.97 10.70
C GLU A 101 -4.26 13.99 11.70
N TYR A 102 -4.49 15.13 12.35
CA TYR A 102 -5.59 15.33 13.29
C TYR A 102 -6.19 16.73 13.12
N GLY A 103 -7.33 16.82 12.44
CA GLY A 103 -7.88 18.10 11.96
C GLY A 103 -6.85 18.79 11.06
N ASP A 104 -6.52 20.05 11.37
CA ASP A 104 -5.52 20.83 10.63
C ASP A 104 -4.07 20.59 11.12
N ARG A 105 -3.87 19.71 12.10
CA ARG A 105 -2.54 19.43 12.67
C ARG A 105 -1.89 18.24 11.98
N ARG A 106 -0.61 18.38 11.64
CA ARG A 106 0.26 17.29 11.20
C ARG A 106 1.41 17.14 12.16
N VAL A 107 1.62 15.92 12.67
CA VAL A 107 2.76 15.58 13.52
C VAL A 107 3.47 14.38 12.91
N GLY A 108 4.76 14.50 12.65
CA GLY A 108 5.58 13.42 12.09
C GLY A 108 6.49 12.79 13.14
N ALA A 109 6.72 11.49 13.04
CA ALA A 109 7.83 10.80 13.71
C ALA A 109 8.87 10.42 12.64
N ALA A 110 10.06 11.03 12.74
CA ALA A 110 11.21 10.70 11.89
C ALA A 110 11.73 9.27 12.12
#